data_AF-J3LKH8-F1
#
_entry.id   AF-J3LKH8-F1
#
_cell.length_a   1.000
_cell.length_b   1.000
_cell.length_c   1.000
_cell.angle_alpha   90.00
_cell.angle_beta   90.00
_cell.angle_gamma   90.00
#
_symmetry.space_group_name_H-M   'P 1'
#
loop_
_entity.id
_entity.type
_entity.pdbx_description
1 polymer ?
#
loop_
_entity_poly.entity_id
_entity_poly.type
_entity_poly.pdbx_seq_one_letter_code
_entity_poly.pdbx_strand_id
1 'polypeptide(L)'
;MKPSLLVLALLSTFVFAIASADDYTAAAPAPSPEPEPSPPEASPPPPPSATSSPPPPAASPLQPPPPTPPPPPPPSVTGSPPTSAASPPPPPPPPAPSAGATSSPPPPPPWSPVTNVNDKAIQQVAQFAVHTYCLNTGKKLVLVNVVGGQTQPRNGGNNYQLVINVAAAAASATVMQYNVFVWGVLGTTTWQLWSFTPKN
;
A
#
# COMPACT_ATOMS: atom_id res chain seq x y z
N MET A 1 -12.34 -30.01 -36.33
CA MET A 1 -13.70 -29.65 -36.79
C MET A 1 -14.25 -28.60 -35.84
N LYS A 2 -14.69 -27.45 -36.37
CA LYS A 2 -15.43 -26.41 -35.66
C LYS A 2 -16.78 -26.28 -36.37
N PRO A 3 -17.86 -26.01 -35.62
CA PRO A 3 -18.57 -24.73 -35.77
C PRO A 3 -18.85 -24.13 -34.37
N SER A 4 -18.74 -22.84 -34.08
CA SER A 4 -19.24 -21.58 -34.65
C SER A 4 -20.74 -21.29 -34.40
N LEU A 5 -20.96 -20.13 -33.76
CA LEU A 5 -22.05 -19.15 -33.89
C LEU A 5 -23.30 -19.21 -32.96
N LEU A 6 -23.47 -18.16 -32.13
CA LEU A 6 -24.67 -17.30 -31.95
C LEU A 6 -24.44 -16.36 -30.72
N VAL A 7 -24.02 -15.09 -30.92
CA VAL A 7 -24.84 -13.86 -31.04
C VAL A 7 -25.63 -13.52 -29.75
N LEU A 8 -25.27 -12.40 -29.09
CA LEU A 8 -26.23 -11.31 -28.84
C LEU A 8 -25.49 -10.00 -28.51
N ALA A 9 -25.60 -9.04 -29.43
CA ALA A 9 -25.29 -7.64 -29.21
C ALA A 9 -26.45 -6.99 -28.43
N LEU A 10 -26.15 -6.03 -27.53
CA LEU A 10 -27.10 -5.01 -27.08
C LEU A 10 -26.30 -3.78 -26.60
N LEU A 11 -26.10 -2.83 -27.52
CA LEU A 11 -25.75 -1.45 -27.19
C LEU A 11 -27.05 -0.72 -26.79
N SER A 12 -27.14 -0.23 -25.56
CA SER A 12 -28.18 0.72 -25.16
C SER A 12 -27.62 2.15 -25.25
N THR A 13 -28.02 2.87 -26.30
CA THR A 13 -27.85 4.30 -26.43
C THR A 13 -28.90 5.01 -25.57
N PHE A 14 -28.45 5.77 -24.57
CA PHE A 14 -29.31 6.63 -23.78
C PHE A 14 -29.38 8.01 -24.44
N VAL A 15 -30.55 8.35 -25.00
CA VAL A 15 -30.86 9.68 -25.53
C VAL A 15 -31.38 10.53 -24.37
N PHE A 16 -30.66 11.59 -24.02
CA PHE A 16 -31.21 12.68 -23.20
C PHE A 16 -31.63 13.83 -24.12
N ALA A 17 -32.95 13.98 -24.27
CA ALA A 17 -33.56 15.21 -24.74
C ALA A 17 -33.82 16.13 -23.55
N ILE A 18 -33.27 17.34 -23.59
CA ILE A 18 -33.74 18.47 -22.80
C ILE A 18 -33.99 19.63 -23.77
N ALA A 19 -35.27 19.85 -24.03
CA ALA A 19 -35.78 21.07 -24.63
C ALA A 19 -35.82 22.16 -23.56
N SER A 20 -35.40 23.37 -23.90
CA SER A 20 -36.05 24.63 -23.49
C SER A 20 -35.49 25.77 -24.35
N ALA A 21 -36.42 26.51 -24.94
CA ALA A 21 -36.21 27.69 -25.77
C ALA A 21 -35.73 28.87 -24.93
N ASP A 22 -35.01 29.82 -25.55
CA ASP A 22 -35.48 31.20 -25.67
C ASP A 22 -34.58 32.02 -26.60
N ASP A 23 -35.28 32.83 -27.40
CA ASP A 23 -34.95 33.92 -28.32
C ASP A 23 -33.51 34.51 -28.30
N TYR A 24 -32.82 34.45 -29.45
CA TYR A 24 -31.85 35.47 -29.83
C TYR A 24 -31.83 35.67 -31.35
N THR A 25 -32.28 36.85 -31.77
CA THR A 25 -32.09 37.44 -33.10
C THR A 25 -30.59 37.59 -33.42
N ALA A 26 -30.10 37.02 -34.54
CA ALA A 26 -29.08 37.62 -35.41
C ALA A 26 -28.67 36.69 -36.59
N ALA A 27 -28.72 37.27 -37.80
CA ALA A 27 -28.01 36.91 -39.04
C ALA A 27 -28.10 35.47 -39.58
N ALA A 28 -28.68 35.33 -40.78
CA ALA A 28 -28.62 34.12 -41.58
C ALA A 28 -27.15 33.73 -41.88
N PRO A 29 -26.71 32.50 -41.56
CA PRO A 29 -25.43 31.98 -42.01
C PRO A 29 -25.54 31.55 -43.49
N ALA A 30 -24.47 31.80 -44.25
CA ALA A 30 -24.30 31.39 -45.64
C ALA A 30 -24.51 29.86 -45.82
N PRO A 31 -24.87 29.38 -47.03
CA PRO A 31 -25.00 27.94 -47.27
C PRO A 31 -23.67 27.23 -46.98
N SER A 32 -23.74 26.13 -46.20
CA SER A 32 -22.62 25.25 -45.90
C SER A 32 -21.97 24.70 -47.18
N PRO A 33 -20.64 24.54 -47.22
CA PRO A 33 -19.99 23.77 -48.27
C PRO A 33 -20.47 22.30 -48.21
N GLU A 34 -20.69 21.71 -49.38
CA GLU A 34 -20.97 20.27 -49.53
C GLU A 34 -19.87 19.43 -48.84
N PRO A 35 -20.21 18.29 -48.23
CA PRO A 35 -19.23 17.40 -47.61
C PRO A 35 -18.36 16.76 -48.69
N GLU A 36 -17.06 17.05 -48.64
CA GLU A 36 -16.04 16.38 -49.45
C GLU A 36 -16.09 14.86 -49.18
N PRO A 37 -15.99 13.98 -50.20
CA PRO A 37 -15.98 12.55 -49.98
C PRO A 37 -14.75 12.15 -49.15
N SER A 38 -14.99 11.51 -48.00
CA SER A 38 -13.91 11.00 -47.14
C SER A 38 -12.97 10.08 -47.92
N PRO A 39 -11.64 10.18 -47.73
CA PRO A 39 -10.70 9.24 -48.31
C PRO A 39 -11.00 7.82 -47.80
N PRO A 40 -10.71 6.77 -48.58
CA PRO A 40 -10.91 5.40 -48.13
C PRO A 40 -10.11 5.16 -46.84
N GLU A 41 -10.80 4.68 -45.80
CA GLU A 41 -10.19 4.31 -44.53
C GLU A 41 -9.02 3.36 -44.78
N ALA A 42 -7.81 3.79 -44.42
CA ALA A 42 -6.66 2.91 -44.37
C ALA A 42 -6.96 1.79 -43.37
N SER A 43 -6.88 0.54 -43.82
CA SER A 43 -7.14 -0.62 -42.95
C SER A 43 -6.28 -0.54 -41.68
N PRO A 44 -6.83 -0.86 -40.50
CA PRO A 44 -6.08 -0.81 -39.27
C PRO A 44 -4.87 -1.77 -39.35
N PRO A 45 -3.71 -1.38 -38.78
CA PRO A 45 -2.54 -2.25 -38.76
C PRO A 45 -2.89 -3.56 -38.04
N PRO A 46 -2.28 -4.70 -38.45
CA PRO A 46 -2.50 -5.95 -37.75
C PRO A 46 -2.06 -5.82 -36.28
N PRO A 47 -2.73 -6.53 -35.35
CA PRO A 47 -2.33 -6.52 -33.95
C PRO A 47 -0.88 -7.03 -33.83
N PRO A 48 -0.08 -6.49 -32.89
CA PRO A 48 1.27 -6.99 -32.66
C PRO A 48 1.19 -8.48 -32.33
N SER A 49 1.97 -9.29 -33.04
CA SER A 49 2.10 -10.70 -32.72
C SER A 49 2.53 -10.83 -31.26
N ALA A 50 1.74 -11.57 -30.47
CA ALA A 50 2.09 -11.87 -29.10
C ALA A 50 3.42 -12.62 -29.07
N THR A 51 4.51 -11.91 -28.79
CA THR A 51 5.77 -12.52 -28.39
C THR A 51 5.50 -13.23 -27.08
N SER A 52 5.37 -14.55 -27.18
CA SER A 52 5.24 -15.45 -26.05
C SER A 52 6.50 -15.30 -25.19
N SER A 53 6.42 -14.49 -24.14
CA SER A 53 7.48 -14.43 -23.13
C SER A 53 7.65 -15.83 -22.53
N PRO A 54 8.88 -16.32 -22.34
CA PRO A 54 9.11 -17.57 -21.64
C PRO A 54 8.53 -17.49 -20.22
N PRO A 55 8.03 -18.60 -19.67
CA PRO A 55 7.56 -18.61 -18.29
C PRO A 55 8.70 -18.21 -17.34
N PRO A 56 8.42 -17.52 -16.22
CA PRO A 56 9.43 -17.24 -15.22
C PRO A 56 10.02 -18.56 -14.71
N PRO A 57 11.31 -18.59 -14.34
CA PRO A 57 11.90 -19.78 -13.73
C PRO A 57 11.10 -20.15 -12.48
N ALA A 58 10.87 -21.45 -12.28
CA ALA A 58 10.22 -21.98 -11.09
C ALA A 58 10.95 -21.43 -9.85
N ALA A 59 10.21 -20.74 -8.98
CA ALA A 59 10.73 -20.26 -7.72
C ALA A 59 11.28 -21.44 -6.92
N SER A 60 12.58 -21.43 -6.64
CA SER A 60 13.19 -22.37 -5.71
C SER A 60 12.45 -22.28 -4.37
N PRO A 61 12.22 -23.40 -3.66
CA PRO A 61 11.58 -23.36 -2.35
C PRO A 61 12.38 -22.44 -1.43
N LEU A 62 11.74 -21.41 -0.89
CA LEU A 62 12.32 -20.58 0.16
C LEU A 62 12.65 -21.51 1.32
N GLN A 63 13.94 -21.79 1.54
CA GLN A 63 14.37 -22.50 2.74
C GLN A 63 13.92 -21.67 3.95
N PRO A 64 13.29 -22.30 4.95
CA PRO A 64 12.99 -21.60 6.20
C PRO A 64 14.29 -21.05 6.80
N PRO A 65 14.24 -19.89 7.47
CA PRO A 65 15.41 -19.35 8.14
C PRO A 65 15.97 -20.39 9.14
N PRO A 66 17.30 -20.50 9.28
CA PRO A 66 17.88 -21.43 10.24
C PRO A 66 17.37 -21.09 11.65
N PRO A 67 17.16 -22.10 12.51
CA PRO A 67 16.77 -21.85 13.90
C PRO A 67 17.85 -21.01 14.59
N THR A 68 17.43 -19.99 15.33
CA THR A 68 18.33 -19.20 16.19
C THR A 68 19.03 -20.12 17.19
N PRO A 69 20.35 -19.95 17.40
CA PRO A 69 21.06 -20.73 18.40
C PRO A 69 20.49 -20.45 19.81
N PRO A 70 20.48 -21.45 20.70
CA PRO A 70 20.04 -21.26 22.08
C PRO A 70 20.97 -20.29 22.82
N PRO A 71 20.46 -19.55 23.82
CA PRO A 71 21.29 -18.70 24.66
C PRO A 71 22.36 -19.55 25.39
N PRO A 72 23.55 -18.98 25.68
CA PRO A 72 24.59 -19.68 26.41
C PRO A 72 24.11 -20.06 27.82
N PRO A 73 24.55 -21.20 28.38
CA PRO A 73 24.19 -21.60 29.72
C PRO A 73 24.76 -20.61 30.76
N PRO A 74 24.07 -20.39 31.89
CA PRO A 74 24.63 -19.62 32.99
C PRO A 74 25.89 -20.31 33.54
N PRO A 75 26.87 -19.56 34.07
CA PRO A 75 28.07 -20.16 34.64
C PRO A 75 27.72 -21.04 35.85
N SER A 76 28.22 -22.28 35.82
CA SER A 76 28.10 -23.22 36.93
C SER A 76 28.92 -22.74 38.12
N VAL A 77 28.26 -22.38 39.22
CA VAL A 77 28.90 -22.14 40.51
C VAL A 77 29.18 -23.48 41.19
N THR A 78 30.37 -24.01 40.98
CA THR A 78 30.86 -25.21 41.67
C THR A 78 31.96 -24.80 42.65
N GLY A 79 31.73 -24.97 43.95
CA GLY A 79 32.80 -24.89 44.95
C GLY A 79 32.34 -24.56 46.37
N SER A 80 32.15 -25.58 47.18
CA SER A 80 32.18 -25.50 48.66
C SER A 80 33.65 -25.37 49.16
N PRO A 81 33.90 -24.99 50.43
CA PRO A 81 34.95 -24.05 50.83
C PRO A 81 36.30 -24.70 51.18
N PRO A 82 37.39 -23.92 51.24
CA PRO A 82 38.50 -24.21 52.12
C PRO A 82 38.42 -23.39 53.43
N THR A 83 38.76 -24.09 54.51
CA THR A 83 38.99 -23.61 55.87
C THR A 83 40.15 -22.61 55.97
N SER A 84 39.91 -21.56 56.76
CA SER A 84 40.85 -20.80 57.60
C SER A 84 42.29 -20.59 57.14
N ALA A 85 42.54 -19.39 56.60
CA ALA A 85 43.71 -18.60 56.94
C ALA A 85 43.26 -17.12 57.02
N ALA A 86 43.50 -16.48 58.17
CA ALA A 86 43.15 -15.08 58.38
C ALA A 86 43.90 -14.21 57.37
N SER A 87 43.18 -13.76 56.33
CA SER A 87 43.69 -12.79 55.38
C SER A 87 43.69 -11.39 56.02
N PRO A 88 44.68 -10.53 55.74
CA PRO A 88 44.61 -9.13 56.15
C PRO A 88 43.33 -8.49 55.60
N PRO A 89 42.78 -7.45 56.27
CA PRO A 89 41.56 -6.80 55.78
C PRO A 89 41.79 -6.33 54.34
N PRO A 90 40.82 -6.55 53.42
CA PRO A 90 40.95 -6.05 52.06
C PRO A 90 41.09 -4.52 52.07
N PRO A 91 41.80 -3.93 51.09
CA PRO A 91 41.79 -2.48 50.92
C PRO A 91 40.34 -1.99 50.76
N PRO A 92 40.03 -0.75 51.18
CA PRO A 92 38.69 -0.21 50.96
C PRO A 92 38.33 -0.32 49.48
N PRO A 93 37.08 -0.70 49.14
CA PRO A 93 36.66 -0.77 47.75
C PRO A 93 36.89 0.60 47.09
N PRO A 94 37.30 0.64 45.81
CA PRO A 94 37.32 1.90 45.07
C PRO A 94 35.93 2.53 45.15
N PRO A 95 35.83 3.88 45.20
CA PRO A 95 34.53 4.54 45.16
C PRO A 95 33.74 3.98 43.98
N ALA A 96 32.52 3.52 44.25
CA ALA A 96 31.65 2.99 43.21
C ALA A 96 31.56 4.04 42.08
N PRO A 97 31.70 3.65 40.80
CA PRO A 97 31.43 4.56 39.71
C PRO A 97 30.03 5.12 39.94
N SER A 98 29.93 6.45 40.04
CA SER A 98 28.64 7.14 40.14
C SER A 98 27.71 6.54 39.09
N ALA A 99 26.58 6.00 39.52
CA ALA A 99 25.58 5.44 38.64
C ALA A 99 25.26 6.49 37.56
N GLY A 100 25.80 6.27 36.35
CA GLY A 100 25.56 7.13 35.22
C GLY A 100 24.06 7.19 35.01
N ALA A 101 23.53 8.41 34.95
CA ALA A 101 22.13 8.66 34.67
C ALA A 101 21.69 7.80 33.47
N THR A 102 20.73 6.90 33.70
CA THR A 102 20.06 6.18 32.62
C THR A 102 19.23 7.20 31.84
N SER A 103 19.82 7.77 30.80
CA SER A 103 19.08 8.60 29.86
C SER A 103 18.01 7.73 29.23
N SER A 104 16.74 7.96 29.57
CA SER A 104 15.63 7.33 28.87
C SER A 104 15.76 7.57 27.37
N PRO A 105 15.39 6.60 26.52
CA PRO A 105 15.43 6.81 25.09
C PRO A 105 14.57 8.03 24.72
N PRO A 106 14.97 8.81 23.70
CA PRO A 106 14.19 9.96 23.27
C PRO A 106 12.77 9.50 22.88
N PRO A 107 11.74 10.33 23.15
CA PRO A 107 10.39 10.01 22.76
C PRO A 107 10.27 9.86 21.24
N PRO A 108 9.31 9.07 20.74
CA PRO A 108 9.06 8.97 19.31
C PRO A 108 8.77 10.34 18.70
N PRO A 109 9.14 10.57 17.43
CA PRO A 109 8.81 11.81 16.73
C PRO A 109 7.28 12.01 16.66
N PRO A 110 6.78 13.25 16.62
CA PRO A 110 5.35 13.51 16.55
C PRO A 110 4.75 13.06 15.21
N TRP A 111 3.43 12.90 15.20
CA TRP A 111 2.66 12.73 13.96
C TRP A 111 2.53 14.06 13.22
N SER A 112 2.73 14.04 11.91
CA SER A 112 2.49 15.16 11.00
C SER A 112 1.30 14.88 10.09
N PRO A 113 0.39 15.84 9.88
CA PRO A 113 -0.72 15.65 8.94
C PRO A 113 -0.20 15.48 7.52
N VAL A 114 -0.89 14.65 6.73
CA VAL A 114 -0.65 14.55 5.29
C VAL A 114 -1.14 15.82 4.62
N THR A 115 -0.22 16.57 4.01
CA THR A 115 -0.52 17.86 3.35
C THR A 115 -1.14 17.68 1.97
N ASN A 116 -0.73 16.66 1.22
CA ASN A 116 -1.29 16.32 -0.08
C ASN A 116 -1.63 14.84 -0.15
N VAL A 117 -2.93 14.53 -0.07
CA VAL A 117 -3.43 13.16 -0.18
C VAL A 117 -3.24 12.56 -1.57
N ASN A 118 -3.09 13.39 -2.61
CA ASN A 118 -2.87 12.96 -3.99
C ASN A 118 -1.38 12.76 -4.32
N ASP A 119 -0.48 12.92 -3.34
CA ASP A 119 0.92 12.59 -3.51
C ASP A 119 1.09 11.11 -3.89
N LYS A 120 1.96 10.82 -4.88
CA LYS A 120 2.15 9.45 -5.39
C LYS A 120 2.57 8.48 -4.28
N ALA A 121 3.39 8.91 -3.32
CA ALA A 121 3.80 8.06 -2.21
C ALA A 121 2.61 7.72 -1.30
N ILE A 122 1.75 8.69 -1.02
CA ILE A 122 0.53 8.47 -0.20
C ILE A 122 -0.46 7.56 -0.93
N GLN A 123 -0.65 7.77 -2.22
CA GLN A 123 -1.46 6.89 -3.06
C GLN A 123 -0.91 5.46 -3.08
N GLN A 124 0.42 5.29 -3.18
CA GLN A 124 1.06 3.98 -3.12
C GLN A 124 0.82 3.28 -1.78
N VAL A 125 0.89 4.01 -0.66
CA VAL A 125 0.58 3.45 0.68
C VAL A 125 -0.85 2.92 0.73
N ALA A 126 -1.81 3.71 0.23
CA ALA A 126 -3.22 3.33 0.22
C ALA A 126 -3.49 2.12 -0.68
N GLN A 127 -2.87 2.07 -1.87
CA GLN A 127 -2.98 0.94 -2.78
C GLN A 127 -2.39 -0.34 -2.17
N PHE A 128 -1.21 -0.23 -1.53
CA PHE A 128 -0.63 -1.33 -0.78
C PHE A 128 -1.59 -1.85 0.30
N ALA A 129 -2.16 -0.97 1.11
CA ALA A 129 -3.09 -1.36 2.17
C ALA A 129 -4.30 -2.14 1.64
N VAL A 130 -4.95 -1.62 0.58
CA VAL A 130 -6.11 -2.29 -0.05
C VAL A 130 -5.70 -3.64 -0.65
N HIS A 131 -4.58 -3.69 -1.38
CA HIS A 131 -4.11 -4.92 -2.00
C HIS A 131 -3.82 -6.01 -0.97
N THR A 132 -3.03 -5.70 0.07
CA THR A 132 -2.71 -6.63 1.15
C THR A 132 -3.96 -7.08 1.91
N TYR A 133 -4.90 -6.17 2.18
CA TYR A 133 -6.16 -6.53 2.82
C TYR A 133 -7.00 -7.50 1.97
N CYS A 134 -7.10 -7.25 0.65
CA CYS A 134 -7.80 -8.15 -0.26
C CYS A 134 -7.14 -9.53 -0.33
N LEU A 135 -5.80 -9.59 -0.39
CA LEU A 135 -5.07 -10.85 -0.35
C LEU A 135 -5.33 -11.62 0.95
N ASN A 136 -5.31 -10.94 2.09
CA ASN A 136 -5.45 -11.57 3.40
C ASN A 136 -6.88 -12.03 3.72
N THR A 137 -7.91 -11.40 3.12
CA THR A 137 -9.32 -11.65 3.46
C THR A 137 -10.14 -12.26 2.32
N GLY A 138 -9.59 -12.34 1.11
CA GLY A 138 -10.32 -12.77 -0.09
C GLY A 138 -11.38 -11.77 -0.58
N LYS A 139 -11.51 -10.60 0.05
CA LYS A 139 -12.43 -9.55 -0.39
C LYS A 139 -11.94 -8.91 -1.68
N LYS A 140 -12.88 -8.38 -2.46
CA LYS A 140 -12.60 -7.63 -3.70
C LYS A 140 -12.96 -6.16 -3.50
N LEU A 141 -12.00 -5.39 -3.00
CA LEU A 141 -12.12 -3.95 -2.80
C LEU A 141 -11.23 -3.21 -3.77
N VAL A 142 -11.64 -1.99 -4.14
CA VAL A 142 -10.92 -1.07 -4.98
C VAL A 142 -10.75 0.24 -4.23
N LEU A 143 -9.55 0.80 -4.23
CA LEU A 143 -9.30 2.13 -3.70
C LEU A 143 -10.02 3.17 -4.58
N VAL A 144 -10.87 3.99 -3.96
CA VAL A 144 -11.53 5.12 -4.64
C VAL A 144 -10.64 6.36 -4.50
N ASN A 145 -10.36 6.77 -3.26
CA ASN A 145 -9.46 7.89 -2.98
C ASN A 145 -8.96 7.84 -1.53
N VAL A 146 -7.91 8.61 -1.25
CA VAL A 146 -7.48 8.94 0.11
C VAL A 146 -8.20 10.21 0.55
N VAL A 147 -8.77 10.20 1.76
CA VAL A 147 -9.53 11.32 2.32
C VAL A 147 -8.63 12.22 3.16
N GLY A 148 -7.69 11.61 3.89
CA GLY A 148 -6.79 12.30 4.79
C GLY A 148 -5.90 11.33 5.53
N GLY A 149 -5.06 11.85 6.41
CA GLY A 149 -4.23 11.02 7.25
C GLY A 149 -3.09 11.78 7.90
N GLN A 150 -2.22 11.02 8.54
CA GLN A 150 -1.04 11.52 9.21
C GLN A 150 0.11 10.51 9.08
N THR A 151 1.33 11.03 9.11
CA THR A 151 2.57 10.28 8.99
C THR A 151 3.44 10.50 10.22
N GLN A 152 4.30 9.52 10.52
CA GLN A 152 5.25 9.63 11.60
C GLN A 152 6.53 8.86 11.25
N PRO A 153 7.72 9.48 11.28
CA PRO A 153 8.97 8.76 11.06
C PRO A 153 9.15 7.65 12.10
N ARG A 154 9.51 6.44 11.67
CA ARG A 154 9.73 5.30 12.56
C ARG A 154 10.68 4.27 11.96
N ASN A 155 11.75 3.95 12.68
CA ASN A 155 12.68 2.85 12.38
C ASN A 155 13.17 2.82 10.92
N GLY A 156 13.58 3.97 10.37
CA GLY A 156 14.07 4.08 8.99
C GLY A 156 12.97 4.12 7.90
N GLY A 157 11.70 4.05 8.29
CA GLY A 157 10.55 4.27 7.42
C GLY A 157 9.58 5.28 8.02
N ASN A 158 8.33 5.21 7.60
CA ASN A 158 7.24 6.00 8.18
C ASN A 158 6.08 5.10 8.54
N ASN A 159 5.44 5.43 9.66
CA ASN A 159 4.07 5.07 9.94
C ASN A 159 3.13 5.96 9.12
N TYR A 160 2.02 5.39 8.65
CA TYR A 160 0.96 6.07 7.93
C TYR A 160 -0.38 5.66 8.54
N GLN A 161 -1.11 6.61 9.09
CA GLN A 161 -2.50 6.45 9.48
C GLN A 161 -3.35 7.21 8.47
N LEU A 162 -3.99 6.49 7.56
CA LEU A 162 -4.79 7.10 6.50
C LEU A 162 -6.27 6.78 6.70
N VAL A 163 -7.10 7.70 6.21
CA VAL A 163 -8.52 7.48 5.99
C VAL A 163 -8.73 7.34 4.50
N ILE A 164 -9.29 6.22 4.07
CA ILE A 164 -9.49 5.92 2.65
C ILE A 164 -10.95 5.60 2.35
N ASN A 165 -11.37 5.93 1.14
CA ASN A 165 -12.62 5.47 0.56
C ASN A 165 -12.34 4.26 -0.32
N VAL A 166 -13.12 3.20 -0.15
CA VAL A 166 -13.05 1.98 -0.95
C VAL A 166 -14.43 1.57 -1.43
N ALA A 167 -14.48 0.92 -2.58
CA ALA A 167 -15.70 0.33 -3.12
C ALA A 167 -15.49 -1.17 -3.35
N ALA A 168 -16.55 -1.96 -3.27
CA ALA A 168 -16.52 -3.32 -3.79
C ALA A 168 -16.30 -3.31 -5.31
N ALA A 169 -15.70 -4.36 -5.87
CA ALA A 169 -15.44 -4.46 -7.31
C ALA A 169 -16.71 -4.70 -8.19
N ALA A 170 -17.90 -4.36 -7.70
CA ALA A 170 -19.19 -4.58 -8.38
C ALA A 170 -19.74 -3.27 -8.98
N ALA A 171 -20.55 -3.39 -10.05
CA ALA A 171 -21.04 -2.25 -10.84
C ALA A 171 -21.94 -1.25 -10.05
N SER A 172 -22.49 -1.63 -8.90
CA SER A 172 -23.25 -0.74 -8.00
C SER A 172 -22.72 -0.79 -6.57
N ALA A 173 -21.40 -0.74 -6.44
CA ALA A 173 -20.77 -0.84 -5.14
C ALA A 173 -20.91 0.46 -4.33
N THR A 174 -21.39 0.31 -3.09
CA THR A 174 -21.36 1.37 -2.09
C THR A 174 -19.93 1.71 -1.72
N VAL A 175 -19.62 3.01 -1.68
CA VAL A 175 -18.35 3.52 -1.17
C VAL A 175 -18.39 3.53 0.36
N MET A 176 -17.39 2.93 0.99
CA MET A 176 -17.23 2.88 2.44
C MET A 176 -15.88 3.47 2.83
N GLN A 177 -15.83 4.08 4.02
CA GLN A 177 -14.63 4.72 4.54
C GLN A 177 -13.94 3.81 5.57
N TYR A 178 -12.61 3.75 5.52
CA TYR A 178 -11.79 2.90 6.38
C TYR A 178 -10.63 3.68 6.98
N ASN A 179 -10.27 3.34 8.22
CA ASN A 179 -9.01 3.71 8.84
C ASN A 179 -7.98 2.62 8.52
N VAL A 180 -6.82 3.01 8.00
CA VAL A 180 -5.72 2.11 7.69
C VAL A 180 -4.46 2.55 8.42
N PHE A 181 -3.74 1.58 8.97
CA PHE A 181 -2.45 1.81 9.59
C PHE A 181 -1.39 0.94 8.91
N VAL A 182 -0.41 1.59 8.29
CA VAL A 182 0.69 0.97 7.56
C VAL A 182 2.01 1.48 8.10
N TRP A 183 3.03 0.64 8.12
CA TRP A 183 4.42 1.07 8.20
C TRP A 183 5.16 0.70 6.90
N GLY A 184 6.06 1.56 6.42
CA GLY A 184 6.90 1.21 5.28
C GLY A 184 7.96 2.23 4.90
N VAL A 185 8.86 1.82 4.01
CA VAL A 185 9.97 2.64 3.50
C VAL A 185 9.70 2.99 2.03
N LEU A 186 9.58 4.30 1.74
CA LEU A 186 9.33 4.79 0.39
C LEU A 186 10.43 4.37 -0.59
N GLY A 187 10.05 4.05 -1.82
CA GLY A 187 10.96 3.58 -2.85
C GLY A 187 11.44 2.13 -2.70
N THR A 188 10.94 1.39 -1.70
CA THR A 188 11.29 -0.02 -1.49
C THR A 188 10.05 -0.92 -1.47
N THR A 189 10.24 -2.22 -1.27
CA THR A 189 9.17 -3.22 -1.04
C THR A 189 8.98 -3.57 0.44
N THR A 190 9.65 -2.86 1.34
CA THR A 190 9.56 -3.09 2.79
C THR A 190 8.36 -2.35 3.39
N TRP A 191 7.24 -3.05 3.46
CA TRP A 191 5.95 -2.51 3.93
C TRP A 191 5.20 -3.53 4.79
N GLN A 192 4.39 -3.04 5.73
CA GLN A 192 3.56 -3.84 6.61
C GLN A 192 2.22 -3.16 6.85
N LEU A 193 1.12 -3.87 6.59
CA LEU A 193 -0.22 -3.46 6.97
C LEU A 193 -0.47 -3.89 8.42
N TRP A 194 -0.68 -2.93 9.32
CA TRP A 194 -0.94 -3.20 10.73
C TRP A 194 -2.44 -3.26 11.03
N SER A 195 -3.25 -2.39 10.41
CA SER A 195 -4.71 -2.46 10.55
C SER A 195 -5.46 -1.91 9.34
N PHE A 196 -6.68 -2.43 9.15
CA PHE A 196 -7.63 -2.00 8.13
C PHE A 196 -9.04 -2.16 8.71
N THR A 197 -9.60 -1.08 9.26
CA THR A 197 -10.87 -1.11 10.01
C THR A 197 -11.89 -0.13 9.43
N PRO A 198 -13.19 -0.46 9.41
CA PRO A 198 -14.22 0.51 9.02
C PRO A 198 -14.11 1.79 9.85
N LYS A 199 -14.40 2.92 9.22
CA LYS A 199 -14.54 4.19 9.92
C LYS A 199 -15.98 4.35 10.39
N ASN A 200 -16.15 4.42 11.71
CA ASN A 200 -17.43 4.66 12.36
C ASN A 200 -17.88 6.12 12.23
#